data_AF-A0AAJ4EB80-F1
#
_entry.id   AF-A0AAJ4EB80-F1
#
_cell.length_a   1.000
_cell.length_b   1.000
_cell.length_c   1.000
_cell.angle_alpha   90.00
_cell.angle_beta   90.00
_cell.angle_gamma   90.00
#
_symmetry.space_group_name_H-M   'P 1'
#
loop_
_entity.id
_entity.type
_entity.pdbx_description
1 polymer ?
#
loop_
_entity_poly.entity_id
_entity_poly.type
_entity_poly.pdbx_seq_one_letter_code
_entity_poly.pdbx_strand_id
1 'polypeptide(L)'
;MSNIDYSMMKTAEQLQQEREREALEAALASRRAAYLSESDPLRLEADYDALSQGLEPDYTEWLASVAAIKQRFPLPAAAEPLSD
;
A
#
# COMPACT_ATOMS: atom_id res chain seq x y z
N MET A 1 -8.05 50.38 -3.76
CA MET A 1 -8.45 49.36 -2.76
C MET A 1 -8.17 48.00 -3.37
N SER A 2 -7.16 47.27 -2.89
CA SER A 2 -6.94 45.89 -3.36
C SER A 2 -7.99 44.97 -2.77
N ASN A 3 -8.83 44.39 -3.62
CA ASN A 3 -9.65 43.24 -3.24
C ASN A 3 -8.72 42.03 -3.16
N ILE A 4 -8.59 41.44 -1.97
CA ILE A 4 -7.95 40.13 -1.82
C ILE A 4 -8.86 39.12 -2.53
N ASP A 5 -8.30 38.34 -3.45
CA ASP A 5 -9.01 37.24 -4.12
C ASP A 5 -9.01 36.00 -3.23
N TYR A 6 -10.16 35.72 -2.62
CA TYR A 6 -10.37 34.57 -1.75
C TYR A 6 -10.78 33.29 -2.52
N SER A 7 -10.91 33.35 -3.86
CA SER A 7 -11.25 32.18 -4.67
C SER A 7 -10.22 31.04 -4.60
N MET A 8 -8.99 31.34 -4.17
CA MET A 8 -7.89 30.38 -4.03
C MET A 8 -7.70 29.87 -2.59
N MET A 9 -8.53 30.30 -1.65
CA MET A 9 -8.44 29.84 -0.26
C MET A 9 -9.07 28.46 -0.11
N LYS A 10 -8.27 27.46 0.27
CA LYS A 10 -8.78 26.13 0.61
C LYS A 10 -9.50 26.16 1.95
N THR A 11 -10.64 25.48 2.03
CA THR A 11 -11.32 25.25 3.30
C THR A 11 -10.50 24.29 4.18
N ALA A 12 -10.76 24.32 5.49
CA ALA A 12 -10.12 23.38 6.41
C ALA A 12 -10.41 21.91 6.04
N GLU A 13 -11.59 21.65 5.48
CA GLU A 13 -12.00 20.33 4.98
C GLU A 13 -11.20 19.92 3.74
N GLN A 14 -11.01 20.81 2.77
CA GLN A 14 -10.20 20.53 1.59
C GLN A 14 -8.75 20.22 1.95
N LEU A 15 -8.17 20.98 2.89
CA LEU A 15 -6.83 20.70 3.40
C LEU A 15 -6.74 19.36 4.15
N GLN A 16 -7.81 18.97 4.84
CA GLN A 16 -7.86 17.68 5.53
C GLN A 16 -7.91 16.51 4.54
N GLN A 17 -8.77 16.61 3.52
CA GLN A 17 -8.89 15.59 2.47
C GLN A 17 -7.59 15.42 1.68
N GLU A 18 -6.91 16.53 1.37
CA GLU A 18 -5.60 16.47 0.70
C GLU A 18 -4.56 15.74 1.56
N ARG A 19 -4.48 16.05 2.86
CA ARG A 19 -3.55 15.36 3.78
C ARG A 19 -3.85 13.88 3.91
N GLU A 20 -5.12 13.49 3.98
CA GLU A 20 -5.53 12.08 4.03
C GLU A 20 -5.17 11.33 2.76
N ARG A 21 -5.37 11.97 1.60
CA ARG A 21 -4.99 11.42 0.31
C ARG A 21 -3.48 11.25 0.19
N GLU A 22 -2.71 12.28 0.55
CA GLU A 22 -1.24 12.23 0.53
C GLU A 22 -0.70 11.14 1.46
N ALA A 23 -1.28 10.99 2.65
CA ALA A 23 -0.91 9.95 3.59
C ALA A 23 -1.22 8.54 3.04
N LEU A 24 -2.37 8.36 2.39
CA LEU A 24 -2.74 7.09 1.75
C LEU A 24 -1.79 6.75 0.59
N GLU A 25 -1.52 7.72 -0.29
CA GLU A 25 -0.63 7.53 -1.43
C GLU A 25 0.80 7.18 -0.96
N ALA A 26 1.31 7.84 0.08
CA ALA A 26 2.61 7.54 0.67
C ALA A 26 2.68 6.14 1.30
N ALA A 27 1.62 5.72 2.00
CA ALA A 27 1.53 4.37 2.58
C ALA A 27 1.49 3.29 1.50
N LEU A 28 0.70 3.49 0.44
CA LEU A 28 0.62 2.58 -0.72
C LEU A 28 1.96 2.48 -1.46
N ALA A 29 2.64 3.61 -1.68
CA ALA A 29 3.95 3.62 -2.32
C ALA A 29 4.99 2.84 -1.51
N SER A 30 5.03 3.06 -0.19
CA SER A 30 5.94 2.36 0.72
C SER A 30 5.68 0.85 0.74
N ARG A 31 4.40 0.47 0.79
CA ARG A 31 3.98 -0.94 0.78
C ARG A 31 4.28 -1.63 -0.55
N ARG A 32 4.07 -0.95 -1.68
CA ARG A 32 4.43 -1.47 -3.01
C ARG A 32 5.93 -1.69 -3.13
N ALA A 33 6.74 -0.72 -2.69
CA ALA A 33 8.20 -0.84 -2.71
C ALA A 33 8.66 -2.04 -1.88
N ALA A 34 8.10 -2.21 -0.68
CA ALA A 34 8.43 -3.33 0.20
C ALA A 34 8.03 -4.69 -0.39
N TYR A 35 6.85 -4.80 -1.01
CA TYR A 35 6.46 -6.05 -1.69
C TYR A 35 7.45 -6.44 -2.79
N LEU A 36 7.81 -5.48 -3.66
CA LEU A 36 8.75 -5.71 -4.75
C LEU A 36 10.12 -6.18 -4.26
N SER A 37 10.61 -5.64 -3.14
CA SER A 37 11.95 -5.98 -2.62
C SER A 37 11.98 -7.16 -1.66
N GLU A 38 10.91 -7.41 -0.90
CA GLU A 38 10.93 -8.33 0.25
C GLU A 38 10.01 -9.56 0.08
N SER A 39 8.91 -9.45 -0.68
CA SER A 39 7.93 -10.53 -0.81
C SER A 39 7.93 -11.18 -2.19
N ASP A 40 7.98 -10.39 -3.26
CA ASP A 40 7.89 -10.91 -4.63
C ASP A 40 8.99 -11.94 -4.95
N PRO A 41 10.26 -11.76 -4.53
CA PRO A 41 11.27 -12.80 -4.70
C PRO A 41 10.90 -14.13 -4.02
N LEU A 42 10.35 -14.10 -2.80
CA LEU A 42 9.94 -15.31 -2.08
C LEU A 42 8.85 -16.09 -2.83
N ARG A 43 7.89 -15.37 -3.42
CA ARG A 43 6.85 -15.98 -4.23
C ARG A 43 7.43 -16.64 -5.48
N LEU A 44 8.33 -15.94 -6.17
CA LEU A 44 8.96 -16.45 -7.39
C LEU A 44 9.77 -17.73 -7.14
N GLU A 45 10.53 -17.79 -6.04
CA GLU A 45 11.28 -18.99 -5.66
C GLU A 45 10.31 -20.14 -5.32
N ALA A 46 9.26 -19.89 -4.53
CA ALA A 46 8.25 -20.91 -4.21
C ALA A 46 7.54 -21.47 -5.45
N ASP A 47 7.19 -20.59 -6.41
CA ASP A 47 6.59 -20.97 -7.69
C ASP A 47 7.54 -21.84 -8.51
N TYR A 48 8.81 -21.45 -8.60
CA TYR A 48 9.82 -22.19 -9.35
C TYR A 48 10.07 -23.57 -8.75
N ASP A 49 10.27 -23.64 -7.43
CA ASP A 49 10.54 -24.89 -6.73
C ASP A 49 9.40 -25.89 -6.92
N ALA A 50 8.16 -25.44 -6.76
CA ALA A 50 6.98 -26.26 -6.97
C ALA A 50 6.83 -26.73 -8.42
N LEU A 51 7.00 -25.83 -9.39
CA LEU A 51 6.97 -26.17 -10.81
C LEU A 51 8.05 -27.22 -11.15
N SER A 52 9.26 -27.07 -10.61
CA SER A 52 10.40 -27.96 -10.88
C SER A 52 10.18 -29.37 -10.32
N GLN A 53 9.36 -29.50 -9.28
CA GLN A 53 9.06 -30.75 -8.58
C GLN A 53 7.70 -31.35 -8.97
N GLY A 54 6.88 -30.63 -9.74
CA GLY A 54 5.50 -31.02 -10.05
C GLY A 54 4.58 -31.01 -8.81
N LEU A 55 4.83 -30.08 -7.89
CA LEU A 55 4.08 -29.89 -6.65
C LEU A 55 3.32 -28.56 -6.65
N GLU A 56 2.55 -28.32 -5.61
CA GLU A 56 1.96 -27.00 -5.32
C GLU A 56 2.98 -26.11 -4.58
N PRO A 57 2.99 -24.78 -4.83
CA PRO A 57 3.87 -23.84 -4.13
C PRO A 57 3.59 -23.74 -2.63
N ASP A 58 4.65 -23.75 -1.82
CA ASP A 58 4.58 -23.40 -0.40
C ASP A 58 4.83 -21.90 -0.22
N TYR A 59 3.75 -21.15 0.03
CA TYR A 59 3.82 -19.70 0.21
C TYR A 59 3.97 -19.24 1.67
N THR A 60 4.35 -20.13 2.60
CA THR A 60 4.40 -19.81 4.03
C THR A 60 5.29 -18.59 4.32
N GLU A 61 6.48 -18.53 3.72
CA GLU A 61 7.41 -17.40 3.90
C GLU A 61 6.91 -16.12 3.24
N TRP A 62 6.31 -16.22 2.05
CA TRP A 62 5.70 -15.09 1.36
C TRP A 62 4.56 -14.48 2.20
N LEU A 63 3.68 -15.32 2.76
CA LEU A 63 2.59 -14.87 3.63
C LEU A 63 3.11 -14.15 4.89
N ALA A 64 4.17 -14.69 5.51
CA ALA A 64 4.80 -14.07 6.67
C ALA A 64 5.42 -12.70 6.33
N SER A 65 6.16 -12.62 5.21
CA SER A 65 6.74 -11.37 4.69
C SER A 65 5.66 -10.32 4.41
N VAL A 66 4.60 -10.71 3.70
CA VAL A 66 3.45 -9.84 3.42
C VAL A 66 2.83 -9.34 4.72
N ALA A 67 2.56 -10.21 5.69
CA ALA A 67 1.97 -9.82 6.98
C ALA A 67 2.84 -8.79 7.72
N ALA A 68 4.16 -9.01 7.77
CA ALA A 68 5.10 -8.07 8.38
C ALA A 68 5.11 -6.70 7.67
N ILE A 69 5.02 -6.68 6.34
CA ILE A 69 4.92 -5.44 5.55
C ILE A 69 3.62 -4.70 5.84
N LYS A 70 2.47 -5.40 5.94
CA LYS A 70 1.19 -4.75 6.30
C LYS A 70 1.24 -4.12 7.69
N GLN A 71 1.96 -4.74 8.63
CA GLN A 71 2.15 -4.18 9.97
C GLN A 71 3.07 -2.95 9.97
N ARG A 72 4.14 -2.96 9.17
CA ARG A 72 5.08 -1.81 9.02
C ARG A 72 4.46 -0.63 8.27
N PHE A 73 3.63 -0.90 7.27
CA PHE A 73 2.99 0.10 6.42
C PHE A 73 1.46 -0.08 6.43
N PRO A 74 0.81 0.23 7.56
CA PRO A 74 -0.64 0.16 7.66
C PRO A 74 -1.26 1.19 6.72
N LEU A 75 -2.39 0.84 6.10
CA LEU A 75 -3.16 1.82 5.34
C LEU A 75 -4.02 2.65 6.32
N PRO A 76 -4.21 3.96 6.05
CA PRO A 76 -5.17 4.77 6.79
C PRO A 76 -6.58 4.15 6.75
N ALA A 77 -7.36 4.33 7.83
CA ALA A 77 -8.66 3.68 8.04
C ALA A 77 -9.73 3.93 6.94
N ALA A 78 -9.53 4.90 6.05
CA ALA A 78 -10.38 5.12 4.87
C ALA A 78 -10.17 4.08 3.74
N ALA A 79 -9.22 3.16 3.89
CA ALA A 79 -8.93 2.09 2.94
C ALA A 79 -9.51 0.73 3.38
N GLU A 80 -10.69 0.70 4.00
CA GLU A 80 -11.45 -0.55 4.04
C GLU A 80 -11.80 -0.94 2.59
N PRO A 81 -11.50 -2.18 2.17
CA PRO A 81 -11.91 -2.63 0.85
C PRO A 81 -13.43 -2.61 0.80
N LEU A 82 -13.99 -1.92 -0.21
CA LEU A 82 -15.36 -2.13 -0.67
C LEU A 82 -15.60 -3.64 -0.73
N SER A 83 -16.35 -4.13 0.24
CA SER A 83 -16.80 -5.50 0.31
C SER A 83 -18.06 -5.58 -0.53
N ASP A 84 -18.02 -6.35 -1.61
CA ASP A 84 -19.18 -6.84 -2.38
C ASP A 84 -19.04 -8.37 -2.50
#